data_AF-A0A6V8PHU1-F1
#
_entry.id   AF-A0A6V8PHU1-F1
#
_cell.length_a   1.000
_cell.length_b   1.000
_cell.length_c   1.000
_cell.angle_alpha   90.00
_cell.angle_beta   90.00
_cell.angle_gamma   90.00
#
_symmetry.space_group_name_H-M   'P 1'
#
loop_
_entity.id
_entity.type
_entity.pdbx_description
1 polymer ?
#
loop_
_entity_poly.entity_id
_entity_poly.type
_entity_poly.pdbx_seq_one_letter_code
_entity_poly.pdbx_strand_id
1 'polypeptide(L)' 'LWLQLVEARQAAGLTQVEVAKRLGVSQAQVARIEKRGYDAYTLNTLRRYVQSLGGGFELEVIVRQTRPQEHNWAMPR' A
#
# COMPACT_ATOMS: atom_id res chain seq x y z
N LEU A 1 3.01 -4.42 3.60
CA LEU A 1 2.44 -3.92 2.34
C LEU A 1 3.47 -3.82 1.23
N TRP A 2 4.66 -3.24 1.47
CA TRP A 2 5.72 -3.16 0.45
C TRP A 2 6.02 -4.51 -0.21
N LEU A 3 6.13 -5.58 0.57
CA LEU A 3 6.43 -6.93 0.07
C LEU A 3 5.29 -7.44 -0.82
N GLN A 4 4.04 -7.27 -0.39
CA GLN A 4 2.87 -7.66 -1.16
C GLN A 4 2.78 -6.92 -2.51
N LEU A 5 3.18 -5.63 -2.56
CA LEU A 5 3.24 -4.89 -3.83
C LEU A 5 4.33 -5.41 -4.76
N VAL A 6 5.51 -5.75 -4.21
CA VAL A 6 6.62 -6.37 -4.97
C VAL A 6 6.19 -7.71 -5.55
N GLU A 7 5.60 -8.58 -4.71
CA GLU A 7 5.14 -9.91 -5.11
C GLU A 7 4.04 -9.83 -6.17
N ALA A 8 3.05 -8.94 -6.00
CA ALA A 8 2.00 -8.73 -6.99
C ALA A 8 2.56 -8.25 -8.33
N ARG A 9 3.54 -7.32 -8.30
CA ARG A 9 4.23 -6.87 -9.51
C ARG A 9 4.98 -8.00 -10.21
N GLN A 10 5.70 -8.82 -9.44
CA GLN A 10 6.44 -9.97 -9.98
C GLN A 10 5.50 -11.02 -10.57
N ALA A 11 4.38 -11.31 -9.90
CA ALA A 11 3.33 -12.20 -10.40
C ALA A 11 2.67 -11.67 -11.69
N ALA A 12 2.57 -10.35 -11.83
CA ALA A 12 2.13 -9.71 -13.08
C ALA A 12 3.19 -9.76 -14.21
N GLY A 13 4.40 -10.26 -13.92
CA GLY A 13 5.51 -10.32 -14.88
C GLY A 13 6.12 -8.96 -15.20
N LEU A 14 5.94 -7.95 -14.33
CA LEU A 14 6.36 -6.58 -14.60
C LEU A 14 7.63 -6.19 -13.86
N THR A 15 8.47 -5.40 -14.51
CA THR A 15 9.55 -4.64 -13.89
C THR A 15 9.03 -3.37 -13.22
N GLN A 16 9.83 -2.79 -12.33
CA GLN A 16 9.51 -1.49 -11.74
C GLN A 16 9.39 -0.38 -12.78
N VAL A 17 10.17 -0.45 -13.87
CA VAL A 17 10.13 0.51 -14.98
C VAL A 17 8.79 0.43 -15.71
N GLU A 18 8.29 -0.77 -15.96
CA GLU A 18 7.00 -0.96 -16.64
C GLU A 18 5.83 -0.50 -15.80
N VAL A 19 5.82 -0.82 -14.50
CA VAL A 19 4.84 -0.28 -13.55
C VAL A 19 4.92 1.25 -13.50
N ALA A 20 6.12 1.83 -13.43
CA ALA A 20 6.31 3.28 -13.42
C ALA A 20 5.75 3.94 -14.69
N LYS A 21 6.00 3.34 -15.86
CA LYS A 21 5.46 3.79 -17.15
C LYS A 21 3.93 3.75 -17.16
N ARG A 22 3.31 2.66 -16.71
CA ARG A 22 1.85 2.53 -16.62
C ARG A 22 1.23 3.52 -15.62
N LEU A 23 1.96 3.82 -14.54
CA LEU A 23 1.58 4.82 -13.54
C LEU A 23 1.86 6.27 -13.97
N GLY A 24 2.62 6.51 -15.04
CA GLY A 24 3.07 7.85 -15.41
C GLY A 24 3.93 8.52 -14.33
N VAL A 25 4.78 7.75 -13.64
CA VAL A 25 5.71 8.24 -12.60
C VAL A 25 7.13 7.77 -12.90
N SER A 26 8.12 8.22 -12.12
CA SER A 26 9.50 7.76 -12.25
C SER A 26 9.68 6.34 -11.67
N GLN A 27 10.64 5.57 -12.21
CA GLN A 27 11.01 4.28 -11.62
C GLN A 27 11.49 4.44 -10.17
N ALA A 28 12.19 5.54 -9.84
CA ALA A 28 12.62 5.84 -8.48
C ALA A 28 11.43 5.98 -7.50
N GLN A 29 10.30 6.51 -7.97
CA GLN A 29 9.07 6.58 -7.17
C GLN A 29 8.49 5.19 -6.90
N VAL A 30 8.50 4.29 -7.89
CA VAL A 30 8.07 2.89 -7.71
C VAL A 30 9.03 2.15 -6.77
N ALA A 31 10.35 2.32 -6.94
CA ALA A 31 11.35 1.75 -6.05
C ALA A 31 11.18 2.21 -4.59
N ARG A 32 10.80 3.47 -4.38
CA ARG A 32 10.49 4.01 -3.05
C ARG A 32 9.25 3.36 -2.43
N ILE A 33 8.18 3.18 -3.21
CA ILE A 33 6.94 2.51 -2.80
C ILE A 33 7.22 1.04 -2.41
N GLU A 34 8.09 0.37 -3.15
CA GLU A 34 8.45 -1.04 -2.94
C GLU A 34 9.58 -1.24 -1.91
N LYS A 35 10.14 -0.17 -1.35
CA LYS A 35 11.26 -0.24 -0.42
C LYS A 35 10.82 -0.90 0.88
N ARG A 36 11.67 -1.79 1.40
CA ARG A 36 11.48 -2.41 2.72
C ARG A 36 11.22 -1.35 3.80
N GLY A 37 10.12 -1.52 4.52
CA GLY A 37 9.71 -0.62 5.60
C GLY A 37 8.94 0.62 5.16
N TYR A 38 8.69 0.83 3.86
CA TYR A 38 7.83 1.92 3.41
C TYR A 38 6.38 1.68 3.87
N ASP A 39 5.80 2.66 4.55
CA ASP A 39 4.47 2.64 5.19
C ASP A 39 3.60 3.87 4.87
N ALA A 40 4.16 4.93 4.29
CA ALA A 40 3.47 6.15 3.89
C ALA A 40 2.67 5.99 2.57
N TYR A 41 1.69 5.09 2.55
CA TYR A 41 0.79 4.90 1.41
C TYR A 41 -0.48 5.73 1.53
N THR A 42 -0.90 6.30 0.41
CA THR A 42 -2.28 6.79 0.27
C THR A 42 -3.13 5.72 -0.41
N LEU A 43 -4.44 5.69 -0.13
CA LEU A 43 -5.37 4.80 -0.84
C LEU A 43 -5.34 5.04 -2.36
N ASN A 44 -5.16 6.29 -2.80
CA ASN A 44 -5.05 6.60 -4.23
C ASN A 44 -3.77 6.00 -4.84
N THR A 45 -2.64 6.06 -4.13
CA THR A 45 -1.39 5.41 -4.57
C THR A 45 -1.59 3.91 -4.74
N LEU A 46 -2.22 3.26 -3.75
CA LEU A 46 -2.48 1.82 -3.76
C LEU A 46 -3.43 1.42 -4.89
N ARG A 47 -4.55 2.15 -5.05
CA ARG A 47 -5.50 1.93 -6.14
C ARG A 47 -4.83 2.00 -7.51
N ARG A 48 -4.07 3.06 -7.77
CA ARG A 48 -3.37 3.25 -9.06
C ARG A 48 -2.32 2.17 -9.27
N TYR A 49 -1.60 1.79 -8.23
CA TYR A 49 -0.60 0.73 -8.30
C TYR A 49 -1.23 -0.59 -8.73
N VAL A 50 -2.31 -1.03 -8.08
CA VAL A 50 -3.02 -2.26 -8.44
C VAL A 50 -3.56 -2.20 -9.88
N GLN A 51 -4.16 -1.07 -10.29
CA GLN A 51 -4.63 -0.88 -11.66
C GLN A 51 -3.50 -0.99 -12.70
N SER A 52 -2.27 -0.60 -12.35
CA SER A 52 -1.11 -0.69 -13.25
C SER A 52 -0.65 -2.14 -13.48
N LEU A 53 -1.02 -3.07 -12.60
CA LEU A 53 -0.67 -4.49 -12.76
C LEU A 53 -1.47 -5.14 -13.90
N GLY A 54 -2.70 -4.69 -14.14
CA GLY A 54 -3.63 -5.26 -15.11
C GLY A 54 -4.78 -6.00 -14.44
N GLY A 55 -5.45 -6.89 -15.17
CA GLY A 55 -6.52 -7.72 -14.61
C GLY A 55 -6.00 -8.80 -13.65
N GLY A 56 -6.84 -9.24 -12.71
CA GLY A 56 -6.54 -10.37 -11.82
C GLY A 56 -5.87 -10.02 -10.49
N PHE A 57 -5.69 -8.73 -10.18
CA PHE A 57 -5.17 -8.28 -8.88
C PHE A 57 -6.22 -7.48 -8.12
N GLU A 58 -6.36 -7.79 -6.84
CA GLU A 58 -7.23 -7.07 -5.91
C GLU A 58 -6.44 -6.70 -4.65
N LEU A 59 -6.77 -5.56 -4.04
CA LEU A 59 -6.24 -5.14 -2.76
C LEU A 59 -7.39 -4.90 -1.80
N GLU A 60 -7.49 -5.74 -0.78
CA GLU A 60 -8.40 -5.58 0.34
C GLU A 60 -7.69 -4.90 1.52
N VAL A 61 -8.32 -3.88 2.09
CA VAL A 61 -7.80 -3.16 3.27
C VAL A 61 -8.85 -3.18 4.37
N ILE A 62 -8.54 -3.85 5.49
CA ILE A 62 -9.41 -3.92 6.66
C ILE A 62 -8.87 -2.99 7.74
N VAL A 63 -9.59 -1.91 8.03
CA VAL A 63 -9.26 -1.00 9.12
C VAL A 63 -10.05 -1.40 10.37
N ARG A 64 -9.35 -1.77 11.44
CA ARG A 64 -9.96 -2.05 12.74
C ARG A 64 -9.70 -0.88 13.67
N GLN A 65 -10.74 -0.30 14.25
CA GLN A 65 -10.58 0.59 15.39
C GLN A 65 -10.36 -0.26 16.62
N THR A 66 -9.13 -0.30 17.13
CA THR A 66 -8.92 -0.63 18.53
C THR A 66 -9.47 0.54 19.33
N ARG A 67 -10.62 0.37 19.99
CA ARG A 67 -11.10 1.35 20.97
C ARG A 67 -9.91 1.69 21.88
N PRO A 68 -9.57 2.99 22.06
CA PRO A 68 -8.69 3.36 23.15
C PRO A 68 -9.29 2.74 24.42
N GLN A 69 -8.48 2.08 25.24
CA GLN A 69 -8.93 1.72 26.58
C GLN A 69 -9.38 3.03 27.22
N GLU A 70 -10.67 3.15 27.54
CA GLU A 70 -11.16 4.21 28.39
C GLU A 70 -10.42 4.07 29.71
N HIS A 71 -9.42 4.92 29.92
CA HIS A 71 -8.78 5.07 31.21
C HIS A 71 -9.84 5.66 32.14
N ASN A 72 -10.49 4.79 32.90
CA ASN A 72 -11.54 5.12 33.86
C ASN A 72 -10.98 6.08 34.94
N TRP A 73 -11.02 7.39 34.66
CA TRP A 73 -10.82 8.41 35.68
C TRP A 73 -12.12 8.55 36.48
N ALA A 74 -12.27 7.70 37.49
CA ALA A 74 -13.24 7.94 38.55
C ALA A 74 -12.77 9.15 39.38
N MET A 75 -13.40 10.31 39.23
CA MET A 75 -13.30 11.37 40.24
C MET A 75 -14.13 10.96 41.46
N PRO A 76 -13.55 10.91 42.67
CA PRO A 76 -14.34 10.99 43.88
C PRO A 76 -14.94 12.40 43.99
N ARG A 77 -16.21 12.46 44.38
CA ARG A 77 -16.94 13.70 44.72
C ARG A 77 -16.31 14.41 45.91
#